data_AF-A0A314U7I8-F1
#
_entry.id   AF-A0A314U7I8-F1
#
_cell.length_a   1.000
_cell.length_b   1.000
_cell.length_c   1.000
_cell.angle_alpha   90.00
_cell.angle_beta   90.00
_cell.angle_gamma   90.00
#
_symmetry.space_group_name_H-M   'P 1'
#
loop_
_entity.id
_entity.type
_entity.pdbx_description
1 polymer ?
#
loop_
_entity_poly.entity_id
_entity_poly.type
_entity_poly.pdbx_seq_one_letter_code
_entity_poly.pdbx_strand_id
1 'polypeptide(L)'
;MEFSFPLSPGNSNLDPAYQRDPSLRYQLIRVHHSSLGGNCKLVEMFEDVDVVLFCVALTDYDEFSVDSNGVSMNKMMASKQLFENIVTHPALDHKDFLLILNKFDLLEEKIDEALSVDVNGFTTSIP
;
A
#
# COMPACT_ATOMS: atom_id res chain seq x y z
N MET A 1 2.57 -5.86 22.68
CA MET A 1 1.16 -5.44 22.60
C MET A 1 0.45 -6.46 21.73
N GLU A 2 -0.49 -7.21 22.31
CA GLU A 2 -1.30 -8.18 21.58
C GLU A 2 -2.54 -7.45 21.06
N PHE A 3 -2.68 -7.34 19.74
CA PHE A 3 -3.78 -6.63 19.10
C PHE A 3 -4.89 -7.65 18.83
N SER A 4 -5.99 -7.57 19.57
CA SER A 4 -7.16 -8.44 19.37
C SER A 4 -8.38 -7.59 19.00
N PHE A 5 -9.08 -8.00 17.96
CA PHE A 5 -10.34 -7.36 17.58
C PHE A 5 -11.42 -7.66 18.62
N PRO A 6 -12.25 -6.68 19.03
CA PRO A 6 -13.35 -6.94 19.94
C PRO A 6 -14.32 -7.96 19.33
N LEU A 7 -14.81 -8.87 20.17
CA LEU A 7 -15.87 -9.81 19.79
C LEU A 7 -17.17 -9.01 19.64
N SER A 8 -17.72 -8.96 18.43
CA SER A 8 -19.02 -8.32 18.19
C SER A 8 -20.14 -9.13 18.88
N PRO A 9 -21.09 -8.52 19.59
CA PRO A 9 -22.14 -9.22 20.34
C PRO A 9 -23.28 -9.78 19.45
N GLY A 10 -23.07 -9.97 18.14
CA GLY A 10 -24.13 -10.30 17.18
C GLY A 10 -23.89 -11.55 16.31
N ASN A 11 -22.96 -12.43 16.68
CA ASN A 11 -22.48 -13.53 15.83
C ASN A 11 -23.48 -14.67 15.53
N SER A 12 -24.76 -14.55 15.90
CA SER A 12 -25.74 -15.64 15.71
C SER A 12 -26.41 -15.69 14.32
N ASN A 13 -26.23 -14.68 13.47
CA ASN A 13 -26.84 -14.61 12.12
C ASN A 13 -25.85 -14.51 10.96
N LEU A 14 -24.54 -14.64 11.21
CA LEU A 14 -23.54 -14.69 10.14
C LEU A 14 -23.47 -16.11 9.57
N ASP A 15 -23.40 -16.19 8.25
CA ASP A 15 -23.08 -17.41 7.50
C ASP A 15 -21.91 -18.12 8.18
N PRO A 16 -21.93 -19.45 8.39
CA PRO A 16 -20.86 -20.19 9.07
C PRO A 16 -19.44 -19.89 8.54
N ALA A 17 -19.31 -19.42 7.30
CA ALA A 17 -18.04 -18.96 6.72
C ALA A 17 -17.43 -17.71 7.39
N TYR A 18 -18.23 -16.90 8.09
CA TYR A 18 -17.80 -15.66 8.76
C TYR A 18 -17.86 -15.73 10.29
N GLN A 19 -18.18 -16.91 10.84
CA GLN A 19 -18.03 -17.13 12.28
C GLN A 19 -16.54 -17.09 12.62
N ARG A 20 -16.12 -16.02 13.30
CA ARG A 20 -14.74 -15.84 13.74
C ARG A 20 -14.37 -16.99 14.67
N ASP A 21 -13.46 -17.85 14.22
CA ASP A 21 -12.90 -18.91 15.07
C ASP A 21 -12.13 -18.23 16.22
N PRO A 22 -12.53 -18.46 17.50
CA PRO A 22 -11.86 -17.87 18.64
C PRO A 22 -10.40 -18.33 18.80
N SER A 23 -9.96 -19.35 18.05
CA SER A 23 -8.58 -19.83 17.99
C SER A 23 -7.70 -19.03 17.01
N LEU A 24 -8.29 -18.25 16.09
CA LEU A 24 -7.54 -17.45 15.11
C LEU A 24 -6.78 -16.33 15.81
N ARG A 25 -5.46 -16.32 15.63
CA ARG A 25 -4.58 -15.24 16.05
C ARG A 25 -3.93 -14.62 14.82
N TYR A 26 -4.01 -13.31 14.72
CA TYR A 26 -3.40 -12.55 13.64
C TYR A 26 -2.18 -11.79 14.15
N GLN A 27 -1.11 -11.78 13.36
CA GLN A 27 0.08 -10.97 13.63
C GLN A 27 0.30 -10.02 12.45
N LEU A 28 0.37 -8.72 12.75
CA LEU A 28 0.72 -7.71 11.76
C LEU A 28 2.19 -7.32 11.92
N ILE A 29 2.95 -7.47 10.84
CA ILE A 29 4.35 -7.07 10.78
C ILE A 29 4.44 -5.86 9.84
N ARG A 30 4.93 -4.73 10.36
CA ARG A 30 5.16 -3.52 9.57
C ARG A 30 6.60 -3.48 9.09
N VAL A 31 6.78 -3.39 7.78
CA VAL A 31 8.10 -3.25 7.13
C VAL A 31 8.14 -1.92 6.40
N HIS A 32 9.25 -1.19 6.51
CA HIS A 32 9.43 0.07 5.79
C HIS A 32 10.15 -0.18 4.45
N HIS A 33 9.82 0.56 3.40
CA HIS A 33 10.44 0.37 2.08
C HIS A 33 11.97 0.51 2.12
N SER A 34 12.51 1.43 2.94
CA SER A 34 13.96 1.59 3.11
C SER A 34 14.64 0.44 3.87
N SER A 35 13.85 -0.38 4.58
CA SER A 35 14.37 -1.54 5.34
C SER A 35 14.46 -2.81 4.50
N LEU A 36 13.87 -2.84 3.30
CA LEU A 36 13.82 -4.04 2.46
C LEU A 36 15.20 -4.44 1.89
N GLY A 37 16.17 -3.51 1.93
CA GLY A 37 17.51 -3.71 1.37
C GLY A 37 17.52 -3.73 -0.16
N GLY A 38 18.67 -3.46 -0.79
CA GLY A 38 18.78 -3.50 -2.25
C GLY A 38 18.70 -4.95 -2.74
N ASN A 39 17.61 -5.28 -3.45
CA ASN A 39 17.15 -6.61 -3.94
C ASN A 39 16.11 -7.35 -3.08
N CYS A 40 15.53 -6.71 -2.07
CA CYS A 40 14.47 -7.29 -1.25
C CYS A 40 14.83 -8.51 -0.38
N LYS A 41 16.09 -8.71 0.04
CA LYS A 41 16.49 -9.87 0.88
C LYS A 41 15.65 -10.05 2.14
N LEU A 42 15.16 -8.95 2.72
CA LEU A 42 14.38 -9.02 3.96
C LEU A 42 13.04 -9.75 3.73
N VAL A 43 12.56 -9.85 2.48
CA VAL A 43 11.38 -10.64 2.11
C VAL A 43 11.57 -12.14 2.41
N GLU A 44 12.80 -12.66 2.31
CA GLU A 44 13.11 -14.06 2.67
C GLU A 44 12.82 -14.37 4.14
N MET A 45 12.77 -13.36 5.02
CA MET A 45 12.42 -13.55 6.43
C MET A 45 10.90 -13.69 6.67
N PHE A 46 10.07 -13.55 5.63
CA PHE A 46 8.61 -13.54 5.72
C PHE A 46 7.94 -14.71 4.99
N GLU A 47 8.63 -15.84 4.80
CA GLU A 47 8.05 -17.03 4.16
C GLU A 47 6.80 -17.57 4.88
N ASP A 48 6.66 -17.34 6.19
CA ASP A 48 5.54 -17.82 7.00
C ASP A 48 4.32 -16.87 7.04
N VAL A 49 4.31 -15.78 6.26
CA VAL A 49 3.12 -14.90 6.20
C VAL A 49 2.04 -15.51 5.33
N ASP A 50 0.77 -15.28 5.67
CA ASP A 50 -0.36 -15.69 4.84
C ASP A 50 -0.72 -14.64 3.79
N VAL A 51 -0.69 -13.36 4.19
CA VAL A 51 -1.12 -12.23 3.36
C VAL A 51 -0.12 -11.09 3.43
N VAL A 52 0.25 -10.55 2.27
CA VAL A 52 1.08 -9.35 2.13
C VAL A 52 0.18 -8.15 1.84
N LEU A 53 0.22 -7.15 2.72
CA LEU A 53 -0.47 -5.88 2.54
C LEU A 53 0.51 -4.86 1.96
N PHE A 54 0.25 -4.40 0.74
CA PHE A 54 1.05 -3.37 0.09
C PHE A 54 0.25 -2.07 -0.02
N CYS A 55 0.71 -1.01 0.65
CA CYS A 55 0.03 0.28 0.67
C CYS A 55 0.71 1.29 -0.26
N VAL A 56 -0.09 1.90 -1.14
CA VAL A 56 0.35 2.98 -2.04
C VAL A 56 -0.46 4.24 -1.72
N ALA A 57 0.22 5.37 -1.56
CA ALA A 57 -0.45 6.65 -1.45
C ALA A 57 -0.85 7.15 -2.85
N LEU A 58 -2.14 7.36 -3.08
CA LEU A 58 -2.64 7.86 -4.37
C LEU A 58 -2.14 9.26 -4.69
N THR A 59 -1.87 10.08 -3.68
CA THR A 59 -1.28 11.42 -3.81
C THR A 59 0.11 11.43 -4.42
N ASP A 60 0.81 10.29 -4.46
CA ASP A 60 2.18 10.18 -4.95
C ASP A 60 2.27 10.22 -6.50
N TYR A 61 1.13 10.34 -7.21
CA TYR A 61 1.05 10.28 -8.66
C TYR A 61 1.83 11.40 -9.38
N ASP A 62 2.00 12.54 -8.75
CA ASP A 62 2.73 13.71 -9.23
C ASP A 62 3.90 14.10 -8.30
N GLU A 63 4.11 13.36 -7.21
CA GLU A 63 5.25 13.56 -6.33
C GLU A 63 6.50 12.86 -6.86
N PHE A 64 7.66 13.51 -6.71
CA PHE A 64 8.95 12.96 -7.12
C PHE A 64 9.89 12.83 -5.93
N SER A 65 10.72 11.79 -5.96
CA SER A 65 11.86 11.60 -5.07
C SER A 65 13.14 11.64 -5.88
N VAL A 66 14.18 12.25 -5.31
CA VAL A 66 15.53 12.27 -5.89
C VAL A 66 16.37 11.21 -5.18
N ASP A 67 16.97 10.31 -5.94
CA ASP A 67 17.88 9.29 -5.40
C ASP A 67 19.26 9.86 -5.04
N SER A 68 20.15 9.02 -4.50
CA SER A 68 21.54 9.43 -4.16
C SER A 68 22.35 9.91 -5.36
N ASN A 69 21.92 9.58 -6.58
CA ASN A 69 22.60 9.89 -7.83
C ASN A 69 22.02 11.15 -8.50
N GLY A 70 21.07 11.82 -7.85
CA GLY A 70 20.42 13.02 -8.37
C GLY A 70 19.34 12.71 -9.41
N VAL A 71 18.95 11.45 -9.60
CA VAL A 71 17.92 11.05 -10.56
C VAL A 71 16.55 11.22 -9.90
N SER A 72 15.71 12.06 -10.52
CA SER A 72 14.33 12.24 -10.11
C SER A 72 13.48 11.08 -10.62
N MET A 73 12.72 10.45 -9.72
CA MET A 73 11.78 9.39 -10.03
C MET A 73 10.43 9.70 -9.39
N ASN A 74 9.36 9.50 -10.14
CA ASN A 74 8.00 9.60 -9.62
C ASN A 74 7.78 8.56 -8.51
N LYS A 75 7.23 8.98 -7.37
CA LYS A 75 7.06 8.13 -6.18
C LYS A 75 6.09 6.98 -6.44
N MET A 76 4.99 7.21 -7.16
CA MET A 76 4.05 6.15 -7.54
C MET A 76 4.73 5.12 -8.46
N MET A 77 5.56 5.55 -9.39
CA MET A 77 6.33 4.64 -10.25
C MET A 77 7.37 3.84 -9.46
N ALA A 78 8.04 4.44 -8.48
CA ALA A 78 8.95 3.75 -7.58
C ALA A 78 8.21 2.68 -6.74
N SER A 79 7.03 3.02 -6.24
CA SER A 79 6.15 2.08 -5.51
C SER A 79 5.70 0.92 -6.38
N LYS A 80 5.33 1.18 -7.65
CA LYS A 80 4.99 0.15 -8.63
C LYS A 80 6.14 -0.82 -8.86
N GLN A 81 7.34 -0.32 -9.13
CA GLN A 81 8.53 -1.17 -9.33
C GLN A 81 8.84 -2.01 -8.08
N LEU A 82 8.68 -1.43 -6.89
CA LEU A 82 8.85 -2.16 -5.64
C LEU A 82 7.82 -3.29 -5.50
N PHE A 83 6.55 -3.01 -5.80
CA PHE A 83 5.49 -4.02 -5.77
C PHE A 83 5.78 -5.17 -6.75
N GLU A 84 6.20 -4.84 -7.99
CA GLU A 84 6.59 -5.84 -9.00
C GLU A 84 7.73 -6.74 -8.48
N ASN A 85 8.73 -6.17 -7.82
CA ASN A 85 9.84 -6.93 -7.24
C ASN A 85 9.40 -7.84 -6.08
N ILE A 86 8.42 -7.41 -5.28
CA ILE A 86 7.91 -8.18 -4.14
C ILE A 86 7.01 -9.33 -4.62
N VAL A 87 6.05 -9.05 -5.52
CA VAL A 87 5.08 -10.06 -6.00
C VAL A 87 5.74 -11.14 -6.85
N THR A 88 6.87 -10.83 -7.47
CA THR A 88 7.66 -11.81 -8.26
C THR A 88 8.71 -12.55 -7.41
N HIS A 89 8.82 -12.23 -6.12
CA HIS A 89 9.84 -12.83 -5.26
C HIS A 89 9.49 -14.29 -4.91
N PRO A 90 10.41 -15.26 -5.09
CA PRO A 90 10.13 -16.68 -4.83
C PRO A 90 9.69 -16.99 -3.38
N ALA A 91 10.21 -16.25 -2.39
CA ALA A 91 9.81 -16.41 -0.99
C ALA A 91 8.34 -16.06 -0.70
N LEU A 92 7.67 -15.36 -1.63
CA LEU A 92 6.24 -15.03 -1.55
C LEU A 92 5.41 -15.80 -2.58
N ASP A 93 5.94 -16.89 -3.14
CA ASP A 93 5.17 -17.76 -4.00
C ASP A 93 3.97 -18.32 -3.24
N HIS A 94 2.82 -18.37 -3.92
CA HIS A 94 1.53 -18.78 -3.34
C HIS A 94 1.02 -17.96 -2.15
N LYS A 95 1.53 -16.74 -1.91
CA LYS A 95 0.99 -15.84 -0.89
C LYS A 95 -0.12 -14.95 -1.43
N ASP A 96 -1.07 -14.60 -0.57
CA ASP A 96 -2.12 -13.66 -0.94
C ASP A 96 -1.60 -12.22 -0.88
N PHE A 97 -1.98 -11.41 -1.86
CA PHE A 97 -1.61 -10.00 -1.93
C PHE A 97 -2.84 -9.12 -1.84
N LEU A 98 -2.78 -8.14 -0.94
CA LEU A 98 -3.78 -7.09 -0.84
C LEU A 98 -3.12 -5.73 -1.11
N LEU A 99 -3.49 -5.13 -2.25
CA LEU A 99 -3.08 -3.78 -2.61
C LEU A 99 -4.06 -2.76 -2.01
N ILE A 100 -3.53 -1.84 -1.21
CA ILE A 100 -4.31 -0.77 -0.58
C ILE A 100 -3.91 0.55 -1.24
N LEU A 101 -4.88 1.17 -1.91
CA LEU A 101 -4.75 2.52 -2.46
C LEU A 101 -5.24 3.53 -1.42
N ASN A 102 -4.29 4.13 -0.71
CA ASN A 102 -4.53 5.01 0.43
C ASN A 102 -4.56 6.49 0.01
N LYS A 103 -5.06 7.37 0.90
CA LYS A 103 -5.16 8.83 0.70
C LYS A 103 -6.05 9.23 -0.48
N PHE A 104 -7.14 8.51 -0.68
CA PHE A 104 -8.10 8.81 -1.74
C PHE A 104 -8.78 10.17 -1.53
N ASP A 105 -9.10 10.50 -0.28
CA ASP A 105 -9.61 11.79 0.17
C ASP A 105 -8.72 12.96 -0.27
N LEU A 106 -7.40 12.82 -0.09
CA LEU A 106 -6.43 13.85 -0.50
C LEU A 106 -6.22 13.88 -2.02
N LEU A 107 -6.43 12.75 -2.71
CA LEU A 107 -6.41 12.74 -4.17
C LEU A 107 -7.60 13.53 -4.73
N GLU A 108 -8.80 13.35 -4.17
CA GLU A 108 -10.00 14.09 -4.58
C GLU A 108 -9.80 15.60 -4.44
N GLU A 109 -9.35 16.06 -3.25
CA GLU A 109 -9.04 17.48 -3.01
C GLU A 109 -8.05 18.03 -4.04
N LYS A 110 -6.98 17.28 -4.32
CA LYS A 110 -5.93 17.69 -5.24
C LYS A 110 -6.39 17.77 -6.71
N ILE A 111 -7.28 16.86 -7.11
CA ILE A 111 -7.88 16.90 -8.46
C ILE A 111 -8.85 18.08 -8.57
N ASP A 112 -9.66 18.33 -7.54
CA ASP A 112 -10.60 19.45 -7.50
C ASP A 112 -9.88 20.80 -7.53
N GLU A 113 -8.76 20.95 -6.81
CA GLU A 113 -7.90 22.13 -6.90
C GLU A 113 -7.34 22.33 -8.30
N ALA A 114 -6.82 21.27 -8.93
CA ALA A 114 -6.26 21.34 -10.28
C ALA A 114 -7.31 21.74 -11.33
N LEU A 115 -8.56 21.29 -11.18
CA LEU A 115 -9.67 21.62 -12.07
C LEU A 115 -10.27 23.02 -11.79
N SER A 116 -10.22 23.49 -10.54
CA SER A 116 -10.80 24.78 -10.14
C SER A 116 -9.99 25.98 -10.65
N VAL A 117 -8.74 25.79 -11.07
CA VAL A 117 -7.91 26.85 -11.67
C VAL A 117 -8.36 27.23 -13.08
N ASP A 118 -9.19 26.42 -13.75
CA ASP A 118 -9.58 26.65 -15.16
C ASP A 118 -10.72 27.67 -15.36
N VAL A 119 -11.36 28.18 -14.29
CA VAL A 119 -12.51 29.11 -14.43
C VAL A 119 -12.10 30.59 -14.49
N ASN A 120 -10.83 30.93 -14.21
CA ASN A 120 -10.35 32.32 -14.18
C ASN A 120 -9.24 32.64 -15.19
N GLY A 121 -9.19 31.88 -16.29
CA GLY A 121 -8.58 32.27 -17.57
C GLY A 121 -7.23 32.97 -17.48
N PHE A 122 -6.14 32.21 -17.36
CA PHE A 122 -4.87 32.57 -17.98
C PHE A 122 -4.10 31.29 -18.33
N THR A 123 -3.78 31.16 -19.62
CA THR A 123 -3.02 30.06 -20.21
C THR A 123 -1.69 29.87 -19.49
N THR A 124 -1.29 28.65 -19.18
CA THR A 124 0.10 28.27 -19.43
C THR A 124 0.18 26.81 -19.84
N SER A 125 0.64 26.62 -21.07
CA SER A 125 1.16 25.39 -21.64
C SER A 125 2.00 24.59 -20.64
N ILE A 126 1.66 23.31 -20.50
CA ILE A 126 2.47 22.29 -19.84
C ILE A 126 3.77 22.12 -20.66
N PRO A 127 4.98 22.24 -20.07
CA PRO A 127 6.20 21.72 -20.69
C PRO A 127 6.27 20.19 -20.64
#